data_AF-A0A3L6KXM2-F1
#
_entry.id   AF-A0A3L6KXM2-F1
#
_cell.length_a   1.000
_cell.length_b   1.000
_cell.length_c   1.000
_cell.angle_alpha   90.00
_cell.angle_beta   90.00
_cell.angle_gamma   90.00
#
_symmetry.space_group_name_H-M   'P 1'
#
loop_
_entity.id
_entity.type
_entity.pdbx_description
1 polymer ?
#
loop_
_entity_poly.entity_id
_entity_poly.type
_entity_poly.pdbx_seq_one_letter_code
_entity_poly.pdbx_strand_id
1 'polypeptide(L)'
;MSDQCVTVEAPINIAFIKYWGKREGGETLILPTNDSFSITLSASPFRSKTSVELRDDIETDTLRLNGTEVDVGKTPRVQSMLLHLRSTCPEDLKNKKVNIVSENNFPTAAGMASSASGYCAMSAALIRAFKSTTNVSMLARLGSGSACRSAFGGFVIWNKGEKPDGSDCVATQFVDETHWPEIQVMCAVLKGAQKDVSSTKGMQQSLKTSPLMKKRISETVPERMKIASRAIKARDFATFAEIAMLESDDLQEICATTEPKITYATEDSYAMIRLVKAYNAKKGRTALAYTFDAGANCFLFVLKEDLPEAVAMLMEHFPTPFEKFFFGDRELLEKVKVVSLPDEYKKLIDHPKKPFEMLLQSPVGCGVKYLGPSESLIPPRV
;
A
#
# COMPACT_ATOMS: atom_id res chain seq x y z
N MET A 1 20.34 -27.74 17.18
CA MET A 1 20.70 -26.40 16.65
C MET A 1 19.38 -25.66 16.52
N SER A 2 19.22 -24.52 17.18
CA SER A 2 17.89 -23.92 17.42
C SER A 2 17.11 -23.70 16.13
N ASP A 3 15.91 -24.29 16.03
CA ASP A 3 14.88 -23.97 15.05
C ASP A 3 14.63 -22.45 15.12
N GLN A 4 15.26 -21.71 14.21
CA GLN A 4 15.25 -20.25 14.27
C GLN A 4 13.92 -19.76 13.72
N CYS A 5 12.92 -19.65 14.60
CA CYS A 5 11.67 -19.00 14.27
C CYS A 5 11.89 -17.49 14.11
N VAL A 6 11.42 -16.92 13.01
CA VAL A 6 11.51 -15.48 12.73
C VAL A 6 10.12 -14.91 12.53
N THR A 7 9.81 -13.84 13.27
CA THR A 7 8.54 -13.12 13.16
C THR A 7 8.77 -11.69 12.70
N VAL A 8 7.96 -11.24 11.74
CA VAL A 8 8.03 -9.89 11.17
C VAL A 8 6.63 -9.29 11.02
N GLU A 9 6.52 -8.00 11.34
CA GLU A 9 5.39 -7.15 10.97
C GLU A 9 5.79 -6.22 9.82
N ALA A 10 4.87 -5.99 8.88
CA ALA A 10 5.06 -5.03 7.80
C ALA A 10 3.83 -4.13 7.60
N PRO A 11 4.05 -2.84 7.32
CA PRO A 11 2.98 -1.89 7.03
C PRO A 11 2.51 -1.98 5.58
N ILE A 12 1.35 -1.40 5.30
CA ILE A 12 0.94 -1.05 3.93
C ILE A 12 1.66 0.23 3.47
N ASN A 13 1.66 0.44 2.16
CA ASN A 13 2.05 1.71 1.55
C ASN A 13 0.95 2.19 0.60
N ILE A 14 0.88 3.49 0.35
CA ILE A 14 -0.05 4.10 -0.60
C ILE A 14 0.71 4.80 -1.72
N ALA A 15 0.49 4.37 -2.96
CA ALA A 15 1.10 4.98 -4.13
C ALA A 15 0.40 6.30 -4.48
N PHE A 16 1.17 7.39 -4.57
CA PHE A 16 0.71 8.65 -5.15
C PHE A 16 1.21 8.82 -6.59
N ILE A 17 2.24 8.07 -7.02
CA ILE A 17 2.52 7.79 -8.44
C ILE A 17 2.32 6.29 -8.68
N LYS A 18 1.40 5.93 -9.59
CA LYS A 18 0.76 4.62 -9.64
C LYS A 18 1.55 3.58 -10.43
N TYR A 19 1.61 2.39 -9.85
CA TYR A 19 1.98 1.16 -10.54
C TYR A 19 0.73 0.55 -11.20
N TRP A 20 0.68 0.57 -12.53
CA TRP A 20 -0.41 -0.03 -13.29
C TRP A 20 0.09 -0.56 -14.63
N GLY A 21 0.57 -1.80 -14.64
CA GLY A 21 1.05 -2.49 -15.85
C GLY A 21 2.41 -3.14 -15.64
N LYS A 22 2.58 -4.35 -16.15
CA LYS A 22 3.85 -5.06 -16.19
C LYS A 22 4.37 -5.08 -17.62
N ARG A 23 5.66 -4.79 -17.80
CA ARG A 23 6.29 -4.78 -19.13
C ARG A 23 6.38 -6.19 -19.70
N GLU A 24 6.67 -6.27 -21.00
CA GLU A 24 6.99 -7.53 -21.69
C GLU A 24 8.09 -8.30 -20.95
N GLY A 25 7.92 -9.62 -20.81
CA GLY A 25 8.78 -10.47 -19.96
C GLY A 25 8.65 -10.26 -18.45
N GLY A 26 7.81 -9.32 -18.00
CA GLY A 26 7.70 -8.89 -16.61
C GLY A 26 6.59 -9.55 -15.80
N GLU A 27 5.75 -10.42 -16.36
CA GLU A 27 4.58 -10.95 -15.65
C GLU A 27 4.93 -11.93 -14.51
N THR A 28 5.96 -12.75 -14.70
CA THR A 28 6.45 -13.70 -13.70
C THR A 28 7.40 -13.04 -12.71
N LEU A 29 8.34 -12.22 -13.21
CA LEU A 29 9.32 -11.51 -12.39
C LEU A 29 8.76 -10.23 -11.74
N ILE A 30 7.53 -9.87 -12.08
CA ILE A 30 6.79 -8.70 -11.60
C ILE A 30 7.57 -7.41 -11.88
N LEU A 31 7.80 -7.14 -13.17
CA LEU A 31 8.57 -5.99 -13.64
C LEU A 31 7.63 -4.95 -14.25
N PRO A 32 7.61 -3.70 -13.74
CA PRO A 32 6.58 -2.73 -14.10
C PRO A 32 6.94 -2.02 -15.41
N THR A 33 5.95 -1.36 -16.01
CA THR A 33 6.11 -0.48 -17.18
C THR A 33 6.76 0.86 -16.83
N ASN A 34 6.57 1.33 -15.60
CA ASN A 34 7.03 2.64 -15.13
C ASN A 34 7.39 2.58 -13.64
N ASP A 35 8.13 3.58 -13.17
CA ASP A 35 8.40 3.75 -11.74
C ASP A 35 7.10 4.06 -10.99
N SER A 36 7.11 3.81 -9.69
CA SER A 36 6.01 4.21 -8.81
C SER A 36 6.55 4.76 -7.51
N PHE A 37 5.76 5.60 -6.83
CA PHE A 37 6.21 6.33 -5.64
C PHE A 37 5.10 6.28 -4.58
N SER A 38 5.44 5.84 -3.37
CA SER A 38 4.49 5.67 -2.28
C SER A 38 4.96 6.25 -0.96
N ILE A 39 4.00 6.53 -0.07
CA ILE A 39 4.24 6.75 1.36
C ILE A 39 4.01 5.43 2.09
N THR A 40 4.96 5.01 2.92
CA THR A 40 4.78 3.91 3.87
C THR A 40 3.96 4.40 5.06
N LEU A 41 2.91 3.66 5.44
CA LEU A 41 2.08 4.00 6.61
C LEU A 41 2.66 3.37 7.88
N SER A 42 2.18 3.80 9.05
CA SER A 42 2.42 3.11 10.32
C SER A 42 1.87 1.67 10.29
N ALA A 43 2.59 0.75 10.94
CA ALA A 43 2.13 -0.63 11.19
C ALA A 43 1.14 -0.72 12.37
N SER A 44 0.75 0.42 12.97
CA SER A 44 -0.24 0.49 14.03
C SER A 44 -1.39 1.43 13.61
N PRO A 45 -2.67 1.04 13.83
CA PRO A 45 -3.09 -0.22 14.46
C PRO A 45 -3.06 -1.43 13.52
N PHE A 46 -2.97 -1.23 12.20
CA PHE A 46 -3.13 -2.29 11.21
C PHE A 46 -1.83 -2.66 10.50
N ARG A 47 -1.54 -3.96 10.42
CA ARG A 47 -0.37 -4.55 9.76
C ARG A 47 -0.61 -6.00 9.35
N SER A 48 0.27 -6.50 8.49
CA SER A 48 0.45 -7.93 8.31
C SER A 48 1.57 -8.43 9.21
N LYS A 49 1.42 -9.65 9.72
CA LYS A 49 2.39 -10.33 10.56
C LYS A 49 2.66 -11.72 10.00
N THR A 50 3.93 -12.09 9.88
CA THR A 50 4.34 -13.40 9.37
C THR A 50 5.39 -13.99 10.30
N SER A 51 5.20 -15.24 10.70
CA SER A 51 6.20 -16.07 11.36
C SER A 51 6.62 -17.20 10.44
N VAL A 52 7.92 -17.49 10.40
CA VAL A 52 8.47 -18.60 9.63
C VAL A 52 9.36 -19.45 10.54
N GLU A 53 9.33 -20.76 10.33
CA GLU A 53 10.17 -21.73 11.04
C GLU A 53 10.76 -22.70 10.01
N LEU A 54 12.08 -22.88 10.03
CA LEU A 54 12.75 -23.89 9.21
C LEU A 54 12.57 -25.28 9.81
N ARG A 55 12.40 -26.29 8.96
CA ARG A 55 11.98 -27.63 9.34
C ARG A 55 12.76 -28.69 8.60
N ASP A 56 13.10 -29.75 9.33
CA ASP A 56 13.69 -31.00 8.83
C ASP A 56 12.70 -32.18 8.89
N ASP A 57 11.63 -32.03 9.67
CA ASP A 57 10.65 -33.05 10.02
C ASP A 57 9.37 -32.96 9.17
N ILE A 58 9.39 -32.17 8.10
CA ILE A 58 8.29 -32.07 7.13
C ILE A 58 8.83 -32.24 5.70
N GLU A 59 8.02 -32.84 4.83
CA GLU A 59 8.40 -33.17 3.45
C GLU A 59 8.19 -32.02 2.47
N THR A 60 7.29 -31.09 2.78
CA THR A 60 6.91 -29.97 1.91
C THR A 60 6.82 -28.65 2.68
N ASP A 61 6.92 -27.53 1.98
CA ASP A 61 6.66 -26.22 2.58
C ASP A 61 5.17 -26.07 2.91
N THR A 62 4.85 -25.46 4.05
CA THR A 62 3.48 -25.22 4.48
C THR A 62 3.20 -23.73 4.58
N LEU A 63 1.97 -23.34 4.24
CA LEU A 63 1.50 -21.96 4.33
C LEU A 63 0.16 -21.93 5.06
N ARG A 64 0.05 -21.09 6.09
CA ARG A 64 -1.20 -20.78 6.77
C ARG A 64 -1.49 -19.29 6.65
N LEU A 65 -2.66 -18.93 6.12
CA LEU A 65 -3.13 -17.55 5.99
C LEU A 65 -4.39 -17.36 6.84
N ASN A 66 -4.33 -16.44 7.81
CA ASN A 66 -5.44 -16.10 8.72
C ASN A 66 -6.07 -17.36 9.38
N GLY A 67 -5.23 -18.28 9.84
CA GLY A 67 -5.67 -19.52 10.49
C GLY A 67 -6.00 -20.67 9.54
N THR A 68 -6.13 -20.44 8.24
CA THR A 68 -6.44 -21.48 7.25
C THR A 68 -5.19 -21.95 6.51
N GLU A 69 -5.01 -23.26 6.40
CA GLU A 69 -3.93 -23.85 5.61
C GLU A 69 -4.19 -23.66 4.10
N VAL A 70 -3.14 -23.31 3.36
CA VAL A 70 -3.19 -23.03 1.94
C VAL A 70 -2.14 -23.87 1.24
N ASP A 71 -2.54 -24.51 0.16
CA ASP A 71 -1.68 -25.33 -0.68
C ASP A 71 -0.63 -24.45 -1.40
N VAL A 72 0.63 -24.57 -0.99
CA VAL A 72 1.76 -23.86 -1.60
C VAL A 72 1.90 -24.21 -3.08
N GLY A 73 1.59 -25.46 -3.47
CA GLY A 73 1.63 -25.93 -4.85
C GLY A 73 0.63 -25.21 -5.77
N LYS A 74 -0.40 -24.59 -5.20
CA LYS A 74 -1.41 -23.77 -5.90
C LYS A 74 -1.20 -22.26 -5.70
N THR A 75 -0.08 -21.86 -5.10
CA THR A 75 0.23 -20.46 -4.76
C THR A 75 1.50 -19.99 -5.49
N PRO A 76 1.42 -19.71 -6.81
CA PRO A 76 2.60 -19.50 -7.67
C PRO A 76 3.48 -18.32 -7.25
N ARG A 77 2.90 -17.30 -6.62
CA ARG A 77 3.65 -16.15 -6.09
C ARG A 77 4.55 -16.54 -4.93
N VAL A 78 4.07 -17.38 -4.01
CA VAL A 78 4.87 -17.90 -2.90
C VAL A 78 5.93 -18.89 -3.41
N GLN A 79 5.59 -19.74 -4.38
CA GLN A 79 6.56 -20.62 -5.03
C GLN A 79 7.71 -19.83 -5.69
N SER A 80 7.38 -18.76 -6.44
CA SER A 80 8.37 -17.87 -7.06
C SER A 80 9.34 -17.27 -6.03
N MET A 81 8.80 -16.80 -4.89
CA MET A 81 9.61 -16.30 -3.79
C MET A 81 10.54 -17.38 -3.22
N LEU A 82 10.01 -18.57 -2.91
CA LEU A 82 10.79 -19.66 -2.30
C LEU A 82 11.89 -20.18 -3.25
N LEU A 83 11.62 -20.24 -4.55
CA LEU A 83 12.62 -20.62 -5.57
C LEU A 83 13.78 -19.62 -5.59
N HIS A 84 13.50 -18.32 -5.68
CA HIS A 84 14.54 -17.28 -5.68
C HIS A 84 15.31 -17.25 -4.36
N LEU A 85 14.59 -17.33 -3.23
CA LEU A 85 15.17 -17.37 -1.89
C LEU A 85 16.17 -18.51 -1.73
N ARG A 86 15.80 -19.73 -2.14
CA ARG A 86 16.68 -20.91 -2.05
C ARG A 86 17.87 -20.83 -3.01
N SER A 87 17.72 -20.20 -4.17
CA SER A 87 18.84 -20.01 -5.09
C SER A 87 19.92 -19.04 -4.55
N THR A 88 19.58 -18.26 -3.52
CA THR A 88 20.42 -17.17 -2.97
C THR A 88 20.76 -17.35 -1.49
N CYS A 89 20.50 -18.53 -0.91
CA CYS A 89 20.82 -18.88 0.47
C CYS A 89 22.01 -19.86 0.58
N PRO A 90 22.60 -20.03 1.78
CA PRO A 90 23.62 -21.06 2.06
C PRO A 90 23.17 -22.47 1.69
N GLU A 91 24.11 -23.30 1.22
CA GLU A 91 23.83 -24.65 0.70
C GLU A 91 23.15 -25.56 1.73
N ASP A 92 23.52 -25.46 3.00
CA ASP A 92 22.96 -26.21 4.12
C ASP A 92 21.49 -25.86 4.42
N LEU A 93 21.03 -24.70 3.96
CA LEU A 93 19.65 -24.24 4.15
C LEU A 93 18.77 -24.47 2.92
N LYS A 94 19.33 -24.76 1.74
CA LYS A 94 18.55 -24.93 0.49
C LYS A 94 17.50 -26.04 0.57
N ASN A 95 17.86 -27.14 1.23
CA ASN A 95 17.00 -28.34 1.31
C ASN A 95 15.97 -28.28 2.44
N LYS A 96 16.11 -27.32 3.37
CA LYS A 96 15.17 -27.12 4.48
C LYS A 96 13.79 -26.79 3.94
N LYS A 97 12.77 -27.35 4.58
CA LYS A 97 11.39 -26.93 4.40
C LYS A 97 11.06 -25.82 5.36
N VAL A 98 10.01 -25.06 5.05
CA VAL A 98 9.59 -23.94 5.88
C VAL A 98 8.10 -24.01 6.18
N ASN A 99 7.76 -23.82 7.45
CA ASN A 99 6.41 -23.54 7.88
C ASN A 99 6.20 -22.03 7.94
N ILE A 100 5.26 -21.51 7.14
CA ILE A 100 4.95 -20.09 7.05
C ILE A 100 3.56 -19.85 7.61
N VAL A 101 3.45 -19.05 8.68
CA VAL A 101 2.18 -18.63 9.25
C VAL A 101 2.05 -17.13 9.10
N SER A 102 1.02 -16.66 8.40
CA SER A 102 0.77 -15.24 8.19
C SER A 102 -0.66 -14.85 8.54
N GLU A 103 -0.81 -13.69 9.14
CA GLU A 103 -2.09 -13.06 9.40
C GLU A 103 -2.04 -11.56 9.10
N ASN A 104 -3.20 -10.92 9.11
CA ASN A 104 -3.31 -9.47 9.11
C ASN A 104 -4.52 -9.06 9.95
N ASN A 105 -4.47 -7.87 10.53
CA ASN A 105 -5.55 -7.34 11.37
C ASN A 105 -6.29 -6.16 10.70
N PHE A 106 -6.23 -6.03 9.37
CA PHE A 106 -7.09 -5.09 8.65
C PHE A 106 -8.55 -5.54 8.78
N PRO A 107 -9.52 -4.64 9.02
CA PRO A 107 -10.92 -5.04 9.10
C PRO A 107 -11.37 -5.75 7.82
N THR A 108 -11.99 -6.92 7.98
CA THR A 108 -12.50 -7.73 6.87
C THR A 108 -13.43 -6.90 5.98
N ALA A 109 -13.33 -7.05 4.67
CA ALA A 109 -14.05 -6.27 3.65
C ALA A 109 -13.65 -4.79 3.50
N ALA A 110 -12.67 -4.28 4.25
CA ALA A 110 -12.21 -2.90 4.12
C ALA A 110 -11.40 -2.61 2.84
N GLY A 111 -11.12 -3.60 1.99
CA GLY A 111 -10.45 -3.37 0.71
C GLY A 111 -9.03 -2.79 0.82
N MET A 112 -8.39 -2.88 1.98
CA MET A 112 -7.02 -2.41 2.20
C MET A 112 -6.03 -3.25 1.39
N ALA A 113 -4.93 -2.65 0.93
CA ALA A 113 -3.88 -3.30 0.14
C ALA A 113 -3.04 -4.32 0.94
N SER A 114 -3.69 -5.22 1.70
CA SER A 114 -3.10 -6.17 2.64
C SER A 114 -2.14 -7.17 1.99
N SER A 115 -2.25 -7.40 0.67
CA SER A 115 -1.27 -8.19 -0.08
C SER A 115 0.13 -7.57 -0.07
N ALA A 116 0.24 -6.23 -0.11
CA ALA A 116 1.53 -5.55 -0.10
C ALA A 116 2.27 -5.77 1.22
N SER A 117 1.59 -5.54 2.34
CA SER A 117 2.14 -5.79 3.68
C SER A 117 2.41 -7.28 3.91
N GLY A 118 1.51 -8.18 3.49
CA GLY A 118 1.67 -9.61 3.68
C GLY A 118 2.90 -10.20 3.00
N TYR A 119 3.09 -9.91 1.71
CA TYR A 119 4.27 -10.39 0.99
C TYR A 119 5.57 -9.73 1.45
N CYS A 120 5.50 -8.48 1.93
CA CYS A 120 6.66 -7.80 2.51
C CYS A 120 7.11 -8.44 3.84
N ALA A 121 6.18 -8.69 4.77
CA ALA A 121 6.46 -9.36 6.04
C ALA A 121 7.01 -10.77 5.79
N MET A 122 6.38 -11.54 4.90
CA MET A 122 6.83 -12.88 4.52
C MET A 122 8.23 -12.86 3.93
N SER A 123 8.52 -11.93 3.01
CA SER A 123 9.84 -11.78 2.42
C SER A 123 10.92 -11.51 3.47
N ALA A 124 10.69 -10.55 4.37
CA ALA A 124 11.64 -10.18 5.40
C ALA A 124 11.88 -11.31 6.42
N ALA A 125 10.84 -12.06 6.78
CA ALA A 125 10.94 -13.21 7.68
C ALA A 125 11.73 -14.35 7.02
N LEU A 126 11.39 -14.69 5.77
CA LEU A 126 12.05 -15.73 4.99
C LEU A 126 13.54 -15.42 4.76
N ILE A 127 13.89 -14.20 4.36
CA ILE A 127 15.28 -13.80 4.12
C ILE A 127 16.12 -13.99 5.39
N ARG A 128 15.60 -13.58 6.55
CA ARG A 128 16.31 -13.73 7.81
C ARG A 128 16.44 -15.19 8.25
N ALA A 129 15.40 -15.99 8.10
CA ALA A 129 15.44 -17.41 8.44
C ALA A 129 16.41 -18.19 7.55
N PHE A 130 16.35 -17.98 6.23
CA PHE A 130 17.24 -18.64 5.26
C PHE A 130 18.60 -17.98 5.12
N LYS A 131 18.87 -16.85 5.80
CA LYS A 131 20.11 -16.06 5.64
C LYS A 131 20.43 -15.77 4.17
N SER A 132 19.40 -15.52 3.36
CA SER A 132 19.54 -15.29 1.93
C SER A 132 20.20 -13.93 1.65
N THR A 133 20.97 -13.87 0.57
CA THR A 133 21.66 -12.65 0.11
C THR A 133 20.77 -11.68 -0.66
N THR A 134 19.54 -12.10 -1.05
CA THR A 134 18.57 -11.21 -1.67
C THR A 134 18.05 -10.15 -0.68
N ASN A 135 17.70 -8.97 -1.16
CA ASN A 135 17.05 -7.96 -0.32
C ASN A 135 15.52 -8.16 -0.24
N VAL A 136 14.91 -7.62 0.82
CA VAL A 136 13.46 -7.71 1.10
C VAL A 136 12.62 -7.15 -0.05
N SER A 137 13.05 -6.04 -0.64
CA SER A 137 12.29 -5.39 -1.72
C SER A 137 12.15 -6.30 -2.95
N MET A 138 13.26 -6.86 -3.44
CA MET A 138 13.27 -7.73 -4.62
C MET A 138 12.51 -9.02 -4.41
N LEU A 139 12.64 -9.65 -3.23
CA LEU A 139 11.91 -10.88 -2.96
C LEU A 139 10.40 -10.61 -2.77
N ALA A 140 10.04 -9.54 -2.06
CA ALA A 140 8.64 -9.13 -1.91
C ALA A 140 7.97 -8.79 -3.27
N ARG A 141 8.72 -8.21 -4.20
CA ARG A 141 8.27 -7.92 -5.59
C ARG A 141 7.70 -9.16 -6.26
N LEU A 142 8.35 -10.32 -6.11
CA LEU A 142 7.91 -11.60 -6.70
C LEU A 142 6.55 -12.06 -6.14
N GLY A 143 6.25 -11.71 -4.89
CA GLY A 143 4.95 -11.94 -4.27
C GLY A 143 3.87 -10.98 -4.78
N SER A 144 4.15 -9.68 -4.65
CA SER A 144 3.31 -8.59 -5.17
C SER A 144 4.17 -7.36 -5.46
N GLY A 145 3.96 -6.72 -6.61
CA GLY A 145 4.78 -5.57 -7.02
C GLY A 145 4.79 -4.44 -5.99
N SER A 146 3.64 -4.06 -5.44
CA SER A 146 3.54 -3.02 -4.41
C SER A 146 4.17 -3.41 -3.06
N ALA A 147 4.39 -4.70 -2.79
CA ALA A 147 5.03 -5.16 -1.56
C ALA A 147 6.50 -4.73 -1.47
N CYS A 148 7.17 -4.55 -2.61
CA CYS A 148 8.57 -4.15 -2.65
C CYS A 148 8.82 -2.79 -1.99
N ARG A 149 7.81 -1.88 -2.01
CA ARG A 149 7.89 -0.54 -1.44
C ARG A 149 7.65 -0.52 0.07
N SER A 150 6.93 -1.50 0.63
CA SER A 150 6.76 -1.62 2.09
C SER A 150 8.04 -2.06 2.82
N ALA A 151 9.10 -2.40 2.08
CA ALA A 151 10.39 -2.81 2.66
C ALA A 151 11.10 -1.67 3.42
N PHE A 152 10.73 -0.41 3.16
CA PHE A 152 11.33 0.77 3.76
C PHE A 152 10.27 1.70 4.38
N GLY A 153 10.68 2.48 5.38
CA GLY A 153 9.90 3.60 5.90
C GLY A 153 9.95 4.82 4.99
N GLY A 154 9.18 5.86 5.31
CA GLY A 154 9.24 7.13 4.62
C GLY A 154 8.55 7.13 3.25
N PHE A 155 9.16 7.85 2.32
CA PHE A 155 8.75 7.91 0.91
C PHE A 155 9.62 6.96 0.10
N VAL A 156 9.00 6.08 -0.68
CA VAL A 156 9.69 4.95 -1.30
C VAL A 156 9.39 4.89 -2.80
N ILE A 157 10.45 4.91 -3.61
CA ILE A 157 10.38 4.73 -5.06
C ILE A 157 10.54 3.24 -5.36
N TRP A 158 9.69 2.68 -6.21
CA TRP A 158 9.98 1.44 -6.91
C TRP A 158 10.54 1.77 -8.29
N ASN A 159 11.84 1.50 -8.45
CA ASN A 159 12.53 1.67 -9.72
C ASN A 159 12.18 0.50 -10.65
N LYS A 160 11.70 0.80 -11.85
CA LYS A 160 11.27 -0.21 -12.83
C LYS A 160 12.42 -1.10 -13.32
N GLY A 161 13.65 -0.59 -13.24
CA GLY A 161 14.83 -1.20 -13.84
C GLY A 161 14.77 -1.27 -15.37
N GLU A 162 15.81 -1.80 -15.96
CA GLU A 162 15.94 -2.03 -17.41
C GLU A 162 16.35 -3.46 -17.72
N LYS A 163 16.96 -4.18 -16.76
CA LYS A 163 17.44 -5.54 -16.99
C LYS A 163 16.28 -6.54 -17.11
N PRO A 164 16.33 -7.48 -18.08
CA PRO A 164 15.29 -8.51 -18.24
C PRO A 164 15.16 -9.45 -17.05
N ASP A 165 16.26 -9.72 -16.33
CA ASP A 165 16.28 -10.56 -15.13
C ASP A 165 15.69 -9.88 -13.88
N GLY A 166 15.42 -8.57 -13.96
CA GLY A 166 14.89 -7.78 -12.86
C GLY A 166 15.87 -7.55 -11.71
N SER A 167 17.18 -7.75 -11.91
CA SER A 167 18.21 -7.53 -10.90
C SER A 167 18.34 -6.08 -10.42
N ASP A 168 17.84 -5.13 -11.22
CA ASP A 168 17.80 -3.69 -10.95
C ASP A 168 16.37 -3.15 -10.70
N CYS A 169 15.36 -4.02 -10.70
CA CYS A 169 13.97 -3.66 -10.45
C CYS A 169 13.69 -3.73 -8.95
N VAL A 170 14.03 -2.67 -8.21
CA VAL A 170 14.06 -2.67 -6.75
C VAL A 170 13.51 -1.36 -6.18
N ALA A 171 12.94 -1.41 -4.99
CA ALA A 171 12.57 -0.20 -4.27
C ALA A 171 13.76 0.41 -3.53
N THR A 172 13.75 1.73 -3.42
CA THR A 172 14.74 2.52 -2.68
C THR A 172 14.02 3.58 -1.86
N GLN A 173 14.45 3.77 -0.61
CA GLN A 173 13.99 4.87 0.21
C GLN A 173 14.48 6.20 -0.41
N PHE A 174 13.55 7.11 -0.66
CA PHE A 174 13.86 8.44 -1.18
C PHE A 174 14.20 9.41 -0.04
N VAL A 175 13.35 9.42 0.98
CA VAL A 175 13.56 10.08 2.28
C VAL A 175 12.87 9.22 3.35
N ASP A 176 13.39 9.23 4.58
CA ASP A 176 12.82 8.48 5.70
C ASP A 176 11.58 9.16 6.31
N GLU A 177 10.99 8.54 7.32
CA GLU A 177 9.81 9.03 8.02
C GLU A 177 10.03 10.34 8.81
N THR A 178 11.29 10.67 9.13
CA THR A 178 11.64 11.89 9.87
C THR A 178 11.74 13.11 8.97
N HIS A 179 11.82 12.91 7.66
CA HIS A 179 11.99 14.01 6.71
C HIS A 179 10.77 14.94 6.63
N TRP A 180 9.53 14.44 6.74
CA TRP A 180 8.33 15.28 6.63
C TRP A 180 7.28 14.87 7.67
N PRO A 181 7.53 15.08 8.97
CA PRO A 181 6.66 14.60 10.04
C PRO A 181 5.28 15.27 10.06
N GLU A 182 5.15 16.44 9.42
CA GLU A 182 3.89 17.16 9.31
C GLU A 182 2.91 16.48 8.35
N ILE A 183 3.37 15.75 7.32
CA ILE A 183 2.45 15.11 6.38
C ILE A 183 1.78 13.89 7.03
N GLN A 184 0.45 13.83 6.91
CA GLN A 184 -0.38 12.77 7.46
C GLN A 184 -1.13 12.07 6.33
N VAL A 185 -1.38 10.78 6.53
CA VAL A 185 -2.18 9.96 5.63
C VAL A 185 -3.48 9.58 6.35
N MET A 186 -4.61 9.71 5.67
CA MET A 186 -5.87 9.12 6.12
C MET A 186 -6.39 8.14 5.07
N CYS A 187 -7.26 7.22 5.49
CA CYS A 187 -8.02 6.38 4.58
C CYS A 187 -9.48 6.36 5.03
N ALA A 188 -10.35 7.02 4.26
CA ALA A 188 -11.79 6.91 4.37
C ALA A 188 -12.22 5.64 3.63
N VAL A 189 -12.54 4.58 4.38
CA VAL A 189 -12.96 3.31 3.80
C VAL A 189 -14.43 3.42 3.40
N LEU A 190 -14.69 3.19 2.12
CA LEU A 190 -16.02 3.27 1.52
C LEU A 190 -16.54 1.87 1.25
N LYS A 191 -17.86 1.72 1.12
CA LYS A 191 -18.44 0.49 0.57
C LYS A 191 -17.94 0.32 -0.86
N GLY A 192 -17.20 -0.75 -1.10
CA GLY A 192 -16.70 -1.08 -2.42
C GLY A 192 -17.81 -1.50 -3.37
N ALA A 193 -17.64 -1.23 -4.66
CA ALA A 193 -18.33 -2.00 -5.69
C ALA A 193 -17.84 -3.46 -5.63
N GLN A 194 -18.68 -4.40 -6.10
CA GLN A 194 -18.22 -5.77 -6.32
C GLN A 194 -16.98 -5.73 -7.22
N LYS A 195 -15.86 -6.30 -6.76
CA LYS A 195 -14.59 -6.22 -7.47
C LYS A 195 -14.68 -7.01 -8.77
N ASP A 196 -14.95 -6.32 -9.87
CA ASP A 196 -15.21 -6.92 -11.17
C ASP A 196 -13.98 -7.68 -11.70
N VAL A 197 -12.79 -7.05 -11.61
CA VAL A 197 -11.52 -7.62 -12.06
C VAL A 197 -10.40 -7.38 -11.04
N SER A 198 -9.62 -8.43 -10.73
CA SER A 198 -8.42 -8.29 -9.88
C SER A 198 -7.42 -7.29 -10.49
N SER A 199 -6.69 -6.54 -9.67
CA SER A 199 -5.71 -5.55 -10.14
C SER A 199 -4.65 -6.15 -11.07
N THR A 200 -4.23 -7.41 -10.83
CA THR A 200 -3.28 -8.12 -11.71
C THR A 200 -3.81 -8.29 -13.13
N LYS A 201 -5.06 -8.75 -13.29
CA LYS A 201 -5.69 -8.91 -14.61
C LYS A 201 -6.03 -7.54 -15.21
N GLY A 202 -6.57 -6.64 -14.39
CA GLY A 202 -6.99 -5.30 -14.81
C GLY A 202 -5.84 -4.50 -15.42
N MET A 203 -4.68 -4.48 -14.76
CA MET A 203 -3.54 -3.68 -15.25
C MET A 203 -2.95 -4.19 -16.57
N GLN A 204 -2.94 -5.50 -16.81
CA GLN A 204 -2.50 -6.06 -18.09
C GLN A 204 -3.54 -5.77 -19.18
N GLN A 205 -4.84 -5.82 -18.84
CA GLN A 205 -5.89 -5.44 -19.77
C GLN A 205 -5.78 -3.96 -20.16
N SER A 206 -5.60 -3.06 -19.19
CA SER A 206 -5.36 -1.64 -19.46
C SER A 206 -4.14 -1.42 -20.33
N LEU A 207 -3.03 -2.10 -20.04
CA LEU A 207 -1.82 -2.00 -20.87
C LEU A 207 -2.07 -2.43 -22.32
N LYS A 208 -2.95 -3.41 -22.52
CA LYS A 208 -3.30 -3.94 -23.84
C LYS A 208 -4.27 -3.04 -24.61
N THR A 209 -5.26 -2.43 -23.94
CA THR A 209 -6.41 -1.83 -24.62
C THR A 209 -6.64 -0.35 -24.34
N SER A 210 -6.15 0.20 -23.22
CA SER A 210 -6.33 1.63 -22.95
C SER A 210 -5.40 2.47 -23.84
N PRO A 211 -5.92 3.41 -24.64
CA PRO A 211 -5.10 4.27 -25.50
C PRO A 211 -4.21 5.23 -24.71
N LEU A 212 -4.51 5.45 -23.43
CA LEU A 212 -3.81 6.42 -22.57
C LEU A 212 -2.47 5.89 -22.02
N MET A 213 -2.31 4.56 -21.98
CA MET A 213 -1.15 3.91 -21.36
C MET A 213 0.19 4.30 -22.00
N LYS A 214 0.23 4.45 -23.33
CA LYS A 214 1.47 4.75 -24.06
C LYS A 214 2.07 6.09 -23.64
N LYS A 215 1.27 7.15 -23.64
CA LYS A 215 1.72 8.50 -23.22
C LYS A 215 2.06 8.52 -21.73
N ARG A 216 1.23 7.88 -20.91
CA ARG A 216 1.49 7.76 -19.47
C ARG A 216 2.87 7.21 -19.17
N ILE A 217 3.23 6.08 -19.80
CA ILE A 217 4.50 5.38 -19.55
C ILE A 217 5.69 6.19 -20.06
N SER A 218 5.59 6.78 -21.25
CA SER A 218 6.71 7.41 -21.94
C SER A 218 7.00 8.85 -21.50
N GLU A 219 5.97 9.60 -21.08
CA GLU A 219 6.08 11.05 -20.81
C GLU A 219 5.61 11.39 -19.39
N THR A 220 4.37 11.04 -19.06
CA THR A 220 3.70 11.54 -17.85
C THR A 220 4.35 11.05 -16.57
N VAL A 221 4.60 9.74 -16.42
CA VAL A 221 5.20 9.21 -15.19
C VAL A 221 6.63 9.72 -14.99
N PRO A 222 7.55 9.69 -15.99
CA PRO A 222 8.88 10.29 -15.85
C PRO A 222 8.85 11.76 -15.39
N GLU A 223 7.96 12.57 -15.95
CA GLU A 223 7.80 13.97 -15.55
C GLU A 223 7.31 14.10 -14.10
N ARG A 224 6.24 13.38 -13.75
CA ARG A 224 5.67 13.42 -12.39
C ARG A 224 6.63 12.89 -11.33
N MET A 225 7.44 11.88 -11.65
CA MET A 225 8.50 11.39 -10.75
C MET A 225 9.49 12.51 -10.41
N LYS A 226 9.91 13.33 -11.38
CA LYS A 226 10.80 14.48 -11.16
C LYS A 226 10.13 15.56 -10.31
N ILE A 227 8.87 15.90 -10.62
CA ILE A 227 8.11 16.93 -9.89
C ILE A 227 7.89 16.50 -8.44
N ALA A 228 7.38 15.29 -8.21
CA ALA A 228 7.13 14.77 -6.87
C ALA A 228 8.41 14.65 -6.04
N SER A 229 9.52 14.19 -6.65
CA SER A 229 10.82 14.14 -5.98
C SER A 229 11.27 15.53 -5.50
N ARG A 230 11.09 16.57 -6.31
CA ARG A 230 11.39 17.95 -5.91
C ARG A 230 10.45 18.42 -4.79
N ALA A 231 9.15 18.18 -4.92
CA ALA A 231 8.14 18.59 -3.95
C ALA A 231 8.39 17.96 -2.57
N ILE A 232 8.68 16.66 -2.52
CA ILE A 232 8.98 15.95 -1.28
C ILE A 232 10.26 16.49 -0.63
N LYS A 233 11.34 16.70 -1.39
CA LYS A 233 12.58 17.30 -0.85
C LYS A 233 12.35 18.70 -0.29
N ALA A 234 11.48 19.49 -0.92
CA ALA A 234 11.14 20.84 -0.50
C ALA A 234 10.02 20.91 0.56
N ARG A 235 9.39 19.78 0.91
CA ARG A 235 8.16 19.73 1.74
C ARG A 235 7.04 20.62 1.17
N ASP A 236 6.98 20.72 -0.16
CA ASP A 236 5.95 21.47 -0.88
C ASP A 236 4.69 20.61 -1.00
N PHE A 237 3.78 20.81 -0.04
CA PHE A 237 2.53 20.07 0.04
C PHE A 237 1.62 20.32 -1.17
N ALA A 238 1.55 21.55 -1.67
CA ALA A 238 0.63 21.89 -2.76
C ALA A 238 1.01 21.14 -4.04
N THR A 239 2.28 21.22 -4.45
CA THR A 239 2.77 20.49 -5.63
C THR A 239 2.66 18.97 -5.44
N PHE A 240 2.97 18.45 -4.24
CA PHE A 240 2.79 17.03 -3.94
C PHE A 240 1.32 16.58 -4.08
N ALA A 241 0.40 17.34 -3.49
CA ALA A 241 -1.02 17.07 -3.48
C ALA A 241 -1.62 17.08 -4.89
N GLU A 242 -1.23 18.05 -5.72
CA GLU A 242 -1.65 18.15 -7.11
C GLU A 242 -1.20 16.92 -7.92
N ILE A 243 0.06 16.49 -7.77
CA ILE A 243 0.55 15.27 -8.44
C ILE A 243 -0.23 14.04 -7.99
N ALA A 244 -0.48 13.89 -6.68
CA ALA A 244 -1.20 12.74 -6.14
C ALA A 244 -2.64 12.64 -6.66
N MET A 245 -3.33 13.78 -6.80
CA MET A 245 -4.69 13.85 -7.36
C MET A 245 -4.69 13.59 -8.86
N LEU A 246 -3.77 14.19 -9.62
CA LEU A 246 -3.63 13.95 -11.07
C LEU A 246 -3.35 12.48 -11.39
N GLU A 247 -2.44 11.84 -10.65
CA GLU A 247 -2.15 10.42 -10.81
C GLU A 247 -3.34 9.51 -10.45
N SER A 248 -4.15 9.94 -9.49
CA SER A 248 -5.37 9.23 -9.13
C SER A 248 -6.45 9.35 -10.21
N ASP A 249 -6.64 10.56 -10.75
CA ASP A 249 -7.61 10.84 -11.82
C ASP A 249 -7.22 10.06 -13.09
N ASP A 250 -5.94 10.12 -13.51
CA ASP A 250 -5.42 9.39 -14.67
C ASP A 250 -5.63 7.87 -14.53
N LEU A 251 -5.40 7.30 -13.35
CA LEU A 251 -5.59 5.86 -13.14
C LEU A 251 -7.05 5.45 -13.32
N GLN A 252 -7.99 6.26 -12.85
CA GLN A 252 -9.43 6.01 -13.04
C GLN A 252 -9.82 6.17 -14.51
N GLU A 253 -9.28 7.16 -15.22
CA GLU A 253 -9.48 7.35 -16.65
C GLU A 253 -8.92 6.18 -17.48
N ILE A 254 -7.74 5.67 -17.13
CA ILE A 254 -7.15 4.48 -17.73
C ILE A 254 -8.03 3.26 -17.52
N CYS A 255 -8.54 3.06 -16.30
CA CYS A 255 -9.49 1.98 -16.03
C CYS A 255 -10.77 2.16 -16.87
N ALA A 256 -11.29 3.39 -16.98
CA ALA A 256 -12.50 3.70 -17.72
C ALA A 256 -12.37 3.53 -19.23
N THR A 257 -11.16 3.74 -19.78
CA THR A 257 -10.81 3.57 -21.20
C THR A 257 -10.22 2.21 -21.53
N THR A 258 -10.11 1.32 -20.54
CA THR A 258 -9.78 -0.09 -20.76
C THR A 258 -10.96 -0.77 -21.43
N GLU A 259 -10.70 -1.72 -22.32
CA GLU A 259 -11.73 -2.54 -22.96
C GLU A 259 -11.59 -4.01 -22.51
N PRO A 260 -12.59 -4.62 -21.83
CA PRO A 260 -13.80 -3.99 -21.29
C PRO A 260 -13.50 -2.98 -20.17
N LYS A 261 -14.42 -2.02 -19.97
CA LYS A 261 -14.31 -0.97 -18.96
C LYS A 261 -14.08 -1.56 -17.58
N ILE A 262 -13.10 -1.02 -16.86
CA ILE A 262 -12.85 -1.36 -15.45
C ILE A 262 -13.37 -0.21 -14.59
N THR A 263 -14.20 -0.52 -13.59
CA THR A 263 -14.69 0.46 -12.63
C THR A 263 -14.42 -0.04 -11.20
N TYR A 264 -13.56 0.68 -10.49
CA TYR A 264 -13.27 0.43 -9.06
C TYR A 264 -13.93 1.44 -8.12
N ALA A 265 -14.08 2.68 -8.60
CA ALA A 265 -14.69 3.76 -7.86
C ALA A 265 -16.22 3.60 -7.78
N THR A 266 -16.82 4.09 -6.70
CA THR A 266 -18.27 4.23 -6.54
C THR A 266 -18.66 5.70 -6.58
N GLU A 267 -19.96 6.01 -6.55
CA GLU A 267 -20.43 7.39 -6.40
C GLU A 267 -19.94 8.04 -5.10
N ASP A 268 -19.72 7.26 -4.04
CA ASP A 268 -19.11 7.78 -2.81
C ASP A 268 -17.64 8.17 -3.04
N SER A 269 -16.91 7.43 -3.88
CA SER A 269 -15.54 7.80 -4.29
C SER A 269 -15.55 9.13 -5.07
N TYR A 270 -16.45 9.31 -6.03
CA TYR A 270 -16.56 10.55 -6.79
C TYR A 270 -17.05 11.72 -5.93
N ALA A 271 -17.93 11.47 -4.95
CA ALA A 271 -18.34 12.47 -3.97
C ALA A 271 -17.17 12.93 -3.11
N MET A 272 -16.30 12.03 -2.66
CA MET A 272 -15.05 12.40 -1.96
C MET A 272 -14.13 13.27 -2.82
N ILE A 273 -13.99 12.96 -4.13
CA ILE A 273 -13.24 13.81 -5.07
C ILE A 273 -13.84 15.22 -5.14
N ARG A 274 -15.16 15.34 -5.34
CA ARG A 274 -15.85 16.63 -5.37
C ARG A 274 -15.69 17.39 -4.06
N LEU A 275 -15.78 16.70 -2.93
CA LEU A 275 -15.67 17.29 -1.60
C LEU A 275 -14.29 17.90 -1.37
N VAL A 276 -13.22 17.14 -1.65
CA VAL A 276 -11.84 17.63 -1.50
C VAL A 276 -11.58 18.83 -2.42
N LYS A 277 -12.04 18.78 -3.68
CA LYS A 277 -11.93 19.91 -4.62
C LYS A 277 -12.67 21.15 -4.11
N ALA A 278 -13.91 20.99 -3.63
CA ALA A 278 -14.71 22.08 -3.07
C ALA A 278 -14.08 22.67 -1.80
N TYR A 279 -13.53 21.82 -0.92
CA TYR A 279 -12.83 22.25 0.29
C TYR A 279 -11.59 23.08 -0.05
N ASN A 280 -10.71 22.60 -0.93
CA ASN A 280 -9.54 23.36 -1.37
C ASN A 280 -9.91 24.69 -2.02
N ALA A 281 -10.96 24.70 -2.86
CA ALA A 281 -11.46 25.92 -3.48
C ALA A 281 -11.94 26.94 -2.44
N LYS A 282 -12.62 26.49 -1.39
CA LYS A 282 -13.02 27.35 -0.26
C LYS A 282 -11.84 27.83 0.59
N LYS A 283 -10.84 26.98 0.82
CA LYS A 283 -9.60 27.36 1.52
C LYS A 283 -8.74 28.35 0.73
N GLY A 284 -8.93 28.45 -0.59
CA GLY A 284 -8.08 29.26 -1.48
C GLY A 284 -6.68 28.68 -1.69
N ARG A 285 -6.43 27.43 -1.27
CA ARG A 285 -5.18 26.68 -1.46
C ARG A 285 -5.43 25.17 -1.43
N THR A 286 -4.48 24.40 -1.97
CA THR A 286 -4.49 22.93 -1.86
C THR A 286 -4.11 22.51 -0.44
N ALA A 287 -5.11 22.26 0.40
CA ALA A 287 -4.96 21.85 1.81
C ALA A 287 -5.15 20.35 2.03
N LEU A 288 -5.88 19.68 1.13
CA LEU A 288 -6.19 18.26 1.20
C LEU A 288 -6.03 17.63 -0.18
N ALA A 289 -5.35 16.48 -0.27
CA ALA A 289 -5.24 15.71 -1.51
C ALA A 289 -5.97 14.38 -1.35
N TYR A 290 -6.53 13.86 -2.44
CA TYR A 290 -7.07 12.50 -2.49
C TYR A 290 -6.23 11.59 -3.38
N THR A 291 -6.32 10.29 -3.14
CA THR A 291 -5.83 9.28 -4.07
C THR A 291 -6.57 7.95 -3.90
N PHE A 292 -6.78 7.23 -5.01
CA PHE A 292 -7.46 5.93 -5.05
C PHE A 292 -6.54 4.88 -5.68
N ASP A 293 -6.61 3.62 -5.24
CA ASP A 293 -5.71 2.54 -5.70
C ASP A 293 -6.47 1.23 -5.98
N ALA A 294 -7.05 1.13 -7.18
CA ALA A 294 -7.81 -0.04 -7.66
C ALA A 294 -8.90 -0.56 -6.69
N GLY A 295 -9.60 0.39 -6.05
CA GLY A 295 -10.73 0.17 -5.15
C GLY A 295 -11.47 1.48 -4.85
N ALA A 296 -12.53 1.40 -4.06
CA ALA A 296 -13.37 2.56 -3.75
C ALA A 296 -12.80 3.47 -2.64
N ASN A 297 -11.91 2.95 -1.79
CA ASN A 297 -11.38 3.69 -0.65
C ASN A 297 -10.65 4.96 -1.06
N CYS A 298 -10.95 6.05 -0.36
CA CYS A 298 -10.30 7.33 -0.57
C CYS A 298 -9.16 7.48 0.44
N PHE A 299 -7.92 7.39 -0.04
CA PHE A 299 -6.78 7.84 0.74
C PHE A 299 -6.67 9.36 0.63
N LEU A 300 -6.29 9.99 1.72
CA LEU A 300 -6.14 11.43 1.81
C LEU A 300 -4.76 11.79 2.33
N PHE A 301 -4.17 12.84 1.78
CA PHE A 301 -2.95 13.45 2.29
C PHE A 301 -3.28 14.84 2.81
N VAL A 302 -2.79 15.18 3.99
CA VAL A 302 -3.05 16.46 4.66
C VAL A 302 -1.89 16.78 5.60
N LEU A 303 -1.61 18.06 5.84
CA LEU A 303 -0.65 18.43 6.88
C LEU A 303 -1.30 18.34 8.27
N LYS A 304 -0.51 18.03 9.29
CA LYS A 304 -0.97 17.81 10.67
C LYS A 304 -1.75 19.01 11.23
N GLU A 305 -1.39 20.23 10.84
CA GLU A 305 -2.08 21.46 11.22
C GLU A 305 -3.48 21.59 10.61
N ASP A 306 -3.67 21.11 9.36
CA ASP A 306 -4.93 21.20 8.62
C ASP A 306 -5.87 20.00 8.91
N LEU A 307 -5.33 18.91 9.46
CA LEU A 307 -6.08 17.65 9.63
C LEU A 307 -7.36 17.80 10.47
N PRO A 308 -7.37 18.46 11.64
CA PRO A 308 -8.58 18.55 12.46
C PRO A 308 -9.77 19.19 11.72
N GLU A 309 -9.54 20.31 11.01
CA GLU A 309 -10.57 20.99 10.23
C GLU A 309 -11.02 20.13 9.04
N ALA A 310 -10.07 19.51 8.33
CA ALA A 310 -10.36 18.61 7.22
C ALA A 310 -11.25 17.44 7.66
N VAL A 311 -10.96 16.81 8.81
CA VAL A 311 -11.79 15.71 9.34
C VAL A 311 -13.17 16.20 9.77
N ALA A 312 -13.27 17.35 10.45
CA ALA A 312 -14.56 17.93 10.79
C ALA A 312 -15.41 18.23 9.54
N MET A 313 -14.78 18.74 8.48
CA MET A 313 -15.41 18.93 7.17
C MET A 313 -15.89 17.60 6.57
N LEU A 314 -15.08 16.53 6.64
CA LEU A 314 -15.53 15.21 6.19
C LEU A 314 -16.75 14.72 6.99
N MET A 315 -16.78 14.91 8.30
CA MET A 315 -17.89 14.45 9.15
C MET A 315 -19.20 15.17 8.89
N GLU A 316 -19.17 16.42 8.42
CA GLU A 316 -20.39 17.11 7.99
C GLU A 316 -21.05 16.45 6.77
N HIS A 317 -20.26 15.85 5.89
CA HIS A 317 -20.72 15.27 4.62
C HIS A 317 -20.88 13.74 4.70
N PHE A 318 -20.03 13.09 5.50
CA PHE A 318 -20.03 11.66 5.78
C PHE A 318 -20.02 11.42 7.30
N PRO A 319 -21.15 11.66 8.00
CA PRO A 319 -21.22 11.56 9.45
C PRO A 319 -20.83 10.17 9.92
N THR A 320 -19.68 10.07 10.57
CA THR A 320 -19.08 8.80 10.99
C THR A 320 -18.85 8.83 12.50
N PRO A 321 -19.35 7.83 13.25
CA PRO A 321 -19.17 7.77 14.69
C PRO A 321 -17.70 7.51 15.06
N PHE A 322 -17.22 8.06 16.18
CA PHE A 322 -15.80 7.98 16.58
C PHE A 322 -15.33 6.56 16.87
N GLU A 323 -16.24 5.62 17.15
CA GLU A 323 -15.96 4.20 17.31
C GLU A 323 -15.40 3.56 16.02
N LYS A 324 -15.61 4.21 14.87
CA LYS A 324 -15.07 3.81 13.57
C LYS A 324 -13.77 4.55 13.21
N PHE A 325 -13.21 5.35 14.13
CA PHE A 325 -11.96 6.07 13.91
C PHE A 325 -10.79 5.24 14.44
N PHE A 326 -9.81 5.03 13.57
CA PHE A 326 -8.58 4.31 13.88
C PHE A 326 -7.41 5.27 13.70
N PHE A 327 -7.18 6.13 14.69
CA PHE A 327 -6.10 7.12 14.65
C PHE A 327 -4.85 6.56 15.32
N GLY A 328 -3.73 6.59 14.61
CA GLY A 328 -2.42 6.32 15.20
C GLY A 328 -2.00 7.40 16.19
N ASP A 329 -2.43 8.65 15.98
CA ASP A 329 -2.18 9.79 16.86
C ASP A 329 -3.43 10.15 17.69
N ARG A 330 -3.39 9.79 18.99
CA ARG A 330 -4.51 10.03 19.92
C ARG A 330 -4.72 11.51 20.23
N GLU A 331 -3.64 12.30 20.34
CA GLU A 331 -3.75 13.73 20.60
C GLU A 331 -4.40 14.45 19.43
N LEU A 332 -4.08 14.03 18.21
CA LEU A 332 -4.70 14.56 17.01
C LEU A 332 -6.19 14.22 16.91
N LEU A 333 -6.59 13.02 17.38
CA LEU A 333 -8.02 12.67 17.50
C LEU A 333 -8.75 13.56 18.52
N GLU A 334 -8.14 13.87 19.66
CA GLU A 334 -8.75 14.80 20.62
C GLU A 334 -8.90 16.21 20.03
N LYS A 335 -7.93 16.67 19.22
CA LYS A 335 -8.06 17.93 18.48
C LYS A 335 -9.23 17.92 17.51
N VAL A 336 -9.47 16.82 16.78
CA VAL A 336 -10.62 16.67 15.88
C VAL A 336 -11.95 16.83 16.65
N LYS A 337 -12.06 16.23 17.84
CA LYS A 337 -13.31 16.23 18.63
C LYS A 337 -13.75 17.62 19.10
N VAL A 338 -12.82 18.56 19.24
CA VAL A 338 -13.10 19.92 19.73
C VAL A 338 -13.21 20.96 18.62
N VAL A 339 -13.08 20.57 17.34
CA VAL A 339 -13.22 21.49 16.21
C VAL A 339 -14.65 22.00 16.11
N SER A 340 -14.80 23.33 16.13
CA SER A 340 -16.01 24.00 15.66
C SER A 340 -15.83 24.35 14.19
N LEU A 341 -16.51 23.62 13.30
CA LEU A 341 -16.35 23.81 11.86
C LEU A 341 -17.04 25.12 11.40
N PRO A 342 -16.31 26.02 10.71
CA PRO A 342 -16.90 27.19 10.05
C PRO A 342 -18.02 26.83 9.07
N ASP A 343 -19.07 27.65 9.02
CA ASP A 343 -20.25 27.40 8.15
C ASP A 343 -19.90 27.34 6.66
N GLU A 344 -18.83 28.02 6.23
CA GLU A 344 -18.35 28.00 4.84
C GLU A 344 -17.87 26.63 4.37
N TYR A 345 -17.52 25.72 5.30
CA TYR A 345 -17.11 24.35 5.01
C TYR A 345 -18.25 23.33 5.20
N LYS A 346 -19.47 23.79 5.49
CA LYS A 346 -20.66 22.95 5.54
C LYS A 346 -21.34 22.94 4.17
N LYS A 347 -21.96 21.80 3.80
CA LYS A 347 -22.74 21.64 2.55
C LYS A 347 -21.95 22.02 1.28
N LEU A 348 -20.67 21.65 1.22
CA LEU A 348 -19.78 21.87 0.08
C LEU A 348 -20.20 21.09 -1.17
N ILE A 349 -20.90 19.98 -0.99
CA ILE A 349 -21.44 19.15 -2.07
C ILE A 349 -22.85 18.70 -1.76
N ASP A 350 -23.60 18.39 -2.81
CA ASP A 350 -24.86 17.66 -2.72
C ASP A 350 -24.60 16.15 -2.89
N HIS A 351 -24.68 15.41 -1.78
CA HIS A 351 -24.50 13.95 -1.74
C HIS A 351 -25.20 13.37 -0.51
N PRO A 352 -25.83 12.18 -0.59
CA PRO A 352 -26.46 11.55 0.56
C PRO A 352 -25.48 11.30 1.71
N LYS A 353 -25.79 11.87 2.88
CA LYS A 353 -24.99 11.67 4.10
C LYS A 353 -25.03 10.21 4.53
N LYS A 354 -23.85 9.62 4.72
CA LYS A 354 -23.67 8.25 5.22
C LYS A 354 -22.31 8.11 5.91
N PRO A 355 -22.14 7.16 6.83
CA PRO A 355 -20.85 6.95 7.49
C PRO A 355 -19.84 6.30 6.55
N PHE A 356 -18.56 6.56 6.80
CA PHE A 356 -17.50 5.67 6.34
C PHE A 356 -17.60 4.31 7.06
N GLU A 357 -17.04 3.28 6.44
CA GLU A 357 -16.87 2.00 7.13
C GLU A 357 -15.81 2.11 8.23
N MET A 358 -14.76 2.89 7.97
CA MET A 358 -13.82 3.39 8.97
C MET A 358 -13.12 4.65 8.47
N LEU A 359 -12.56 5.43 9.40
CA LEU A 359 -11.59 6.47 9.09
C LEU A 359 -10.25 6.15 9.78
N LEU A 360 -9.27 5.73 9.00
CA LEU A 360 -7.90 5.50 9.46
C LEU A 360 -7.11 6.82 9.37
N GLN A 361 -6.28 7.11 10.37
CA GLN A 361 -5.22 8.11 10.30
C GLN A 361 -3.88 7.47 10.64
N SER A 362 -2.86 7.82 9.88
CA SER A 362 -1.50 7.31 10.02
C SER A 362 -0.48 8.41 9.74
N PRO A 363 0.58 8.54 10.55
CA PRO A 363 1.77 9.29 10.13
C PRO A 363 2.53 8.51 9.04
N VAL A 364 3.56 9.13 8.48
CA VAL A 364 4.56 8.39 7.70
C VAL A 364 5.23 7.35 8.61
N GLY A 365 5.30 6.10 8.17
CA GLY A 365 5.76 4.96 8.96
C GLY A 365 7.19 4.52 8.68
N CYS A 366 7.74 3.72 9.58
CA CYS A 366 9.17 3.35 9.64
C CYS A 366 9.53 2.09 8.82
N GLY A 367 8.57 1.40 8.20
CA GLY A 367 8.81 0.16 7.46
C GLY A 367 8.65 -1.11 8.31
N VAL A 368 9.36 -2.18 7.94
CA VAL A 368 9.23 -3.51 8.56
C VAL A 368 9.81 -3.58 9.97
N LYS A 369 9.19 -4.38 10.84
CA LYS A 369 9.64 -4.60 12.22
C LYS A 369 9.85 -6.09 12.50
N TYR A 370 11.04 -6.45 12.95
CA TYR A 370 11.33 -7.80 13.43
C TYR A 370 10.94 -7.93 14.90
N LEU A 371 10.25 -9.01 15.24
CA LEU A 371 9.68 -9.24 16.56
C LEU A 371 10.41 -10.35 17.32
N GLY A 372 10.22 -10.37 18.64
CA GLY A 372 10.76 -11.41 19.50
C GLY A 372 9.95 -12.73 19.43
N PRO A 373 10.49 -13.85 19.95
CA PRO A 373 9.83 -15.15 19.94
C PRO A 373 8.45 -15.17 20.64
N SER A 374 8.25 -14.32 21.66
CA SER A 374 6.98 -14.19 22.39
C SER A 374 5.83 -13.72 21.51
N GLU A 375 6.13 -13.12 20.36
CA GLU A 375 5.15 -12.62 19.42
C GLU A 375 4.93 -13.58 18.25
N SER A 376 5.55 -14.76 18.24
CA SER A 376 5.41 -15.70 17.13
C SER A 376 3.97 -16.18 16.95
N LEU A 377 3.58 -16.38 15.69
CA LEU A 377 2.34 -17.06 15.30
C LEU A 377 2.49 -18.59 15.28
N ILE A 378 3.73 -19.07 15.41
CA ILE A 378 4.08 -20.49 15.51
C ILE A 378 4.36 -20.77 17.00
N PRO A 379 3.55 -21.61 17.67
CA PRO A 379 3.77 -21.94 19.07
C PRO A 379 5.08 -22.71 19.27
N PRO A 380 5.73 -22.58 20.44
CA PRO A 380 6.91 -23.38 20.76
C PRO A 380 6.56 -24.88 20.76
N ARG A 381 7.51 -25.71 20.34
CA ARG A 381 7.39 -27.16 20.45
C ARG A 381 7.42 -27.56 21.93
N VAL A 382 6.50 -28.43 22.33
CA VAL A 382 6.46 -29.06 23.67
C VAL A 382 7.38 -30.25 23.70
#